data_AF-A0A7Y2AJ17-F1
#
_entry.id   AF-A0A7Y2AJ17-F1
#
_cell.length_a   1.000
_cell.length_b   1.000
_cell.length_c   1.000
_cell.angle_alpha   90.00
_cell.angle_beta   90.00
_cell.angle_gamma   90.00
#
_symmetry.space_group_name_H-M   'P 1'
#
loop_
_entity.id
_entity.type
_entity.pdbx_description
1 polymer ?
#
loop_
_entity_poly.entity_id
_entity_poly.type
_entity_poly.pdbx_seq_one_letter_code
_entity_poly.pdbx_strand_id
1 'polypeptide(L)'
;MRTIAKRELGRVLLRSGITRRRLRVDVDRGVIDQLAKQGYKPAFGARPMKRAVEQLALLPLARKLAEMGSDRRPALLRLLPGDKNVRLQVIHDRQSRRNERMTRPKVVDPVSGKTKTVRPREIREQVDGLHGSLDRLVDEFDRRSLAARRSELVSASCGVDFWDDRTRSRHDLSELYRLERLITARDELNVQINAVAGDCDLLEDRSAPHLWTEIADRSAELQRQTELLEYSVRCEHKVDRCDAFLVIESAYASALPYIRQLVEMYEAWARRMGFDVTLVHEQRNREGTETGEVVMMIEGNAVYGVMQCEHGLHEFQLGKKENEFVLVRVMPVDESDAADQSDIIVDSKPSNDRGSIIGDFSFVTTASRTGSEKTVRIENALSKEDAISMAKDLLVSEANRQENNASSSGKGDEEIAIARRYRLASNASARDPRTGATVDKLNDLWKGHLNPFFLAWLDH
;
A
#
# COMPACT_ATOMS: atom_id res chain seq x y z
N MET A 1 43.55 -39.18 35.54
CA MET A 1 42.15 -38.91 35.94
C MET A 1 41.48 -37.79 35.15
N ARG A 2 42.05 -36.57 35.08
CA ARG A 2 41.48 -35.44 34.29
C ARG A 2 41.14 -35.80 32.83
N THR A 3 42.00 -36.57 32.16
CA THR A 3 41.78 -37.03 30.77
C THR A 3 40.55 -37.94 30.64
N ILE A 4 40.30 -38.79 31.63
CA ILE A 4 39.14 -39.69 31.66
C ILE A 4 37.86 -38.88 31.92
N ALA A 5 37.90 -37.92 32.85
CA ALA A 5 36.78 -37.01 33.10
C ALA A 5 36.41 -36.18 31.86
N LYS A 6 37.41 -35.64 31.13
CA LYS A 6 37.19 -34.92 29.86
C LYS A 6 36.52 -35.81 28.80
N ARG A 7 36.99 -37.06 28.65
CA ARG A 7 36.46 -38.00 27.66
C ARG A 7 35.01 -38.38 27.95
N GLU A 8 34.69 -38.68 29.21
CA GLU A 8 33.33 -39.05 29.62
C GLU A 8 32.37 -37.86 29.55
N LEU A 9 32.82 -36.66 29.94
CA LEU A 9 32.03 -35.44 29.78
C LEU A 9 31.76 -35.11 28.30
N GLY A 10 32.77 -35.26 27.43
CA GLY A 10 32.60 -35.06 25.99
C GLY A 10 31.55 -35.98 25.37
N ARG A 11 31.50 -37.25 25.78
CA ARG A 11 30.45 -38.20 25.33
C ARG A 11 29.05 -37.77 25.75
N VAL A 12 28.92 -37.20 26.95
CA VAL A 12 27.63 -36.72 27.46
C VAL A 12 27.17 -35.47 26.71
N LEU A 13 28.08 -34.55 26.41
CA LEU A 13 27.77 -33.32 25.66
C LEU A 13 27.36 -33.57 24.20
N LEU A 14 27.73 -34.71 23.63
CA LEU A 14 27.33 -35.12 22.27
C LEU A 14 25.97 -35.82 22.19
N ARG A 15 25.27 -36.03 23.32
CA ARG A 15 23.95 -36.68 23.32
C ARG A 15 22.94 -35.86 22.52
N SER A 16 22.06 -36.56 21.81
CA SER A 16 21.08 -35.99 20.87
C SER A 16 20.21 -34.87 21.47
N GLY A 17 19.87 -34.93 22.76
CA GLY A 17 19.10 -33.89 23.45
C GLY A 17 19.82 -32.53 23.56
N ILE A 18 21.16 -32.52 23.57
CA ILE A 18 21.99 -31.31 23.64
C ILE A 18 22.30 -30.82 22.21
N THR A 19 22.71 -31.74 21.34
CA THR A 19 23.09 -31.43 19.94
C THR A 19 21.90 -30.93 19.11
N ARG A 20 20.69 -31.50 19.27
CA ARG A 20 19.48 -31.06 18.53
C ARG A 20 19.06 -29.62 18.87
N ARG A 21 19.37 -29.14 20.09
CA ARG A 21 19.00 -27.80 20.56
C ARG A 21 20.05 -26.73 20.21
N ARG A 22 21.12 -27.07 19.47
CA ARG A 22 22.21 -26.16 19.05
C ARG A 22 22.84 -25.37 20.21
N LEU A 23 22.92 -25.96 21.40
CA LEU A 23 23.48 -25.32 22.58
C LEU A 23 25.01 -25.39 22.56
N ARG A 24 25.67 -24.29 22.93
CA ARG A 24 27.12 -24.29 23.20
C ARG A 24 27.32 -24.47 24.70
N VAL A 25 28.08 -25.48 25.09
CA VAL A 25 28.41 -25.73 26.50
C VAL A 25 29.89 -25.46 26.70
N ASP A 26 30.20 -24.46 27.52
CA ASP A 26 31.56 -24.18 27.99
C ASP A 26 31.78 -24.85 29.35
N VAL A 27 32.90 -25.55 29.50
CA VAL A 27 33.21 -26.30 30.71
C VAL A 27 34.43 -25.67 31.36
N ASP A 28 34.24 -25.11 32.55
CA ASP A 28 35.36 -24.57 33.31
C ASP A 28 36.34 -25.68 33.74
N ARG A 29 37.64 -25.37 33.76
CA ARG A 29 38.69 -26.31 34.16
C ARG A 29 38.48 -26.82 35.59
N GLY A 30 37.92 -26.00 36.48
CA GLY A 30 37.59 -26.41 37.84
C GLY A 30 36.54 -27.51 37.93
N VAL A 31 35.62 -27.61 36.96
CA VAL A 31 34.62 -28.69 36.89
C VAL A 31 35.27 -30.02 36.55
N ILE A 32 36.23 -30.01 35.63
CA ILE A 32 37.00 -31.22 35.26
C ILE A 32 37.79 -31.73 36.47
N ASP A 33 38.32 -30.82 37.29
CA ASP A 33 39.04 -31.14 38.52
C ASP A 33 38.13 -31.70 39.60
N GLN A 34 36.93 -31.14 39.75
CA GLN A 34 35.91 -31.64 40.67
C GLN A 34 35.42 -33.04 40.26
N LEU A 35 35.17 -33.28 38.97
CA LEU A 35 34.83 -34.60 38.44
C LEU A 35 35.96 -35.61 38.64
N ALA A 36 37.22 -35.19 38.45
CA ALA A 36 38.38 -36.06 38.66
C ALA A 36 38.54 -36.49 40.13
N LYS A 37 38.23 -35.59 41.09
CA LYS A 37 38.27 -35.88 42.53
C LYS A 37 37.12 -36.78 42.97
N GLN A 38 35.90 -36.52 42.52
CA GLN A 38 34.71 -37.26 42.96
C GLN A 38 34.47 -38.56 42.19
N GLY A 39 34.98 -38.66 40.96
CA GLY A 39 34.89 -39.85 40.10
C GLY A 39 36.00 -40.88 40.31
N TYR A 40 36.90 -40.66 41.28
CA TYR A 40 37.97 -41.59 41.64
C TYR A 40 37.76 -42.12 43.06
N LYS A 41 37.82 -43.44 43.22
CA LYS A 41 37.89 -44.06 44.54
C LYS A 41 39.12 -44.97 44.60
N PRO A 42 39.98 -44.90 45.64
CA PRO A 42 41.18 -45.72 45.73
C PRO A 42 40.92 -47.23 45.54
N ALA A 43 39.80 -47.73 46.07
CA ALA A 43 39.42 -49.14 45.96
C ALA A 43 38.86 -49.58 44.58
N PHE A 44 38.38 -48.63 43.75
CA PHE A 44 37.64 -48.94 42.52
C PHE A 44 38.15 -48.21 41.27
N GLY A 45 39.23 -47.44 41.41
CA GLY A 45 39.79 -46.60 40.35
C GLY A 45 38.76 -45.61 39.77
N ALA A 46 38.72 -45.50 38.45
CA ALA A 46 37.81 -44.61 37.71
C ALA A 46 36.43 -45.24 37.39
N ARG A 47 36.10 -46.44 37.91
CA ARG A 47 34.79 -47.08 37.69
C ARG A 47 33.59 -46.19 38.06
N PRO A 48 33.63 -45.37 39.13
CA PRO A 48 32.54 -44.45 39.47
C PRO A 48 32.45 -43.20 38.58
N MET A 49 33.43 -42.95 37.69
CA MET A 49 33.53 -41.71 36.92
C MET A 49 32.28 -41.42 36.10
N LYS A 50 31.72 -42.43 35.43
CA LYS A 50 30.50 -42.27 34.62
C LYS A 50 29.31 -41.79 35.48
N ARG A 51 29.14 -42.37 36.68
CA ARG A 51 28.11 -41.98 37.63
C ARG A 51 28.33 -40.56 38.17
N ALA A 52 29.59 -40.17 38.39
CA ALA A 52 29.94 -38.82 38.80
C ALA A 52 29.62 -37.78 37.70
N VAL A 53 29.96 -38.06 36.43
CA VAL A 53 29.59 -37.19 35.30
C VAL A 53 28.07 -37.08 35.16
N GLU A 54 27.34 -38.18 35.30
CA GLU A 54 25.88 -38.17 35.21
C GLU A 54 25.23 -37.35 36.33
N GLN A 55 25.68 -37.52 37.57
CA GLN A 55 25.11 -36.83 38.73
C GLN A 55 25.47 -35.34 38.78
N LEU A 56 26.72 -35.01 38.49
CA LEU A 56 27.26 -33.68 38.72
C LEU A 56 27.12 -32.76 37.51
N ALA A 57 27.07 -33.30 36.28
CA ALA A 57 26.98 -32.50 35.06
C ALA A 57 25.68 -32.74 34.27
N LEU A 58 25.32 -34.00 34.00
CA LEU A 58 24.17 -34.30 33.13
C LEU A 58 22.82 -33.97 33.78
N LEU A 59 22.58 -34.40 35.02
CA LEU A 59 21.30 -34.18 35.70
C LEU A 59 21.00 -32.67 35.90
N PRO A 60 21.94 -31.84 36.37
CA PRO A 60 21.71 -30.39 36.45
C PRO A 60 21.41 -29.76 35.09
N LEU A 61 22.11 -30.22 34.03
CA LEU A 61 21.91 -29.71 32.68
C LEU A 61 20.54 -30.12 32.13
N ALA A 62 20.11 -31.37 32.33
CA ALA A 62 18.79 -31.85 31.93
C ALA A 62 17.66 -31.11 32.66
N ARG A 63 17.79 -30.87 33.98
CA ARG A 63 16.81 -30.09 34.76
C ARG A 63 16.71 -28.66 34.26
N LYS A 64 17.84 -27.99 34.03
CA LYS A 64 17.83 -26.62 33.50
C LYS A 64 17.24 -26.55 32.09
N LEU A 65 17.48 -27.56 31.26
CA LEU A 65 16.88 -27.68 29.93
C LEU A 65 15.37 -27.93 29.94
N ALA A 66 14.85 -28.58 30.99
CA ALA A 66 13.42 -28.75 31.19
C ALA A 66 12.76 -27.46 31.68
N GLU A 67 13.40 -26.73 32.61
CA GLU A 67 12.94 -25.42 33.10
C GLU A 67 12.90 -24.35 32.00
N MET A 68 13.83 -24.36 31.05
CA MET A 68 13.87 -23.40 29.94
C MET A 68 12.80 -23.65 28.86
N GLY A 69 12.04 -24.75 28.92
CA GLY A 69 11.03 -25.09 27.93
C GLY A 69 11.58 -25.41 26.53
N SER A 70 10.72 -25.30 25.51
CA SER A 70 11.03 -25.48 24.07
C SER A 70 11.62 -24.22 23.42
N ASP A 71 11.91 -23.18 24.20
CA ASP A 71 12.40 -21.90 23.72
C ASP A 71 13.77 -22.08 23.02
N ARG A 72 13.79 -21.95 21.68
CA ARG A 72 14.92 -22.30 20.79
C ARG A 72 16.04 -21.25 20.82
N ARG A 73 16.40 -20.74 22.00
CA ARG A 73 17.42 -19.69 22.11
C ARG A 73 18.83 -20.31 22.08
N PRO A 74 19.75 -19.84 21.22
CA PRO A 74 21.16 -20.19 21.34
C PRO A 74 21.72 -19.51 22.60
N ALA A 75 21.85 -20.29 23.68
CA ALA A 75 22.47 -19.88 24.93
C ALA A 75 23.85 -20.54 25.08
N LEU A 76 24.84 -19.79 25.57
CA LEU A 76 26.08 -20.37 26.04
C LEU A 76 25.86 -20.82 27.49
N LEU A 77 25.88 -22.13 27.71
CA LEU A 77 25.78 -22.71 29.05
C LEU A 77 27.19 -22.90 29.60
N ARG A 78 27.55 -22.19 30.67
CA ARG A 78 28.84 -22.36 31.33
C ARG A 78 28.67 -23.22 32.57
N LEU A 79 29.40 -24.35 32.61
CA LEU A 79 29.50 -25.22 33.78
C LEU A 79 30.63 -24.69 34.68
N LEU A 80 30.29 -24.30 35.91
CA LEU A 80 31.20 -23.74 36.91
C LEU A 80 31.35 -24.66 38.13
N PRO A 81 32.53 -24.72 38.76
CA PRO A 81 32.71 -25.50 39.98
C PRO A 81 31.84 -24.93 41.11
N GLY A 82 31.31 -25.81 41.95
CA GLY A 82 30.56 -25.42 43.16
C GLY A 82 30.83 -26.39 44.29
N ASP A 83 30.49 -26.02 45.53
CA ASP A 83 30.97 -26.72 46.74
C ASP A 83 30.60 -28.20 46.79
N LYS A 84 29.37 -28.56 46.37
CA LYS A 84 28.89 -29.96 46.32
C LYS A 84 28.47 -30.41 44.93
N ASN A 85 27.95 -29.50 44.10
CA ASN A 85 27.47 -29.75 42.73
C ASN A 85 28.04 -28.72 41.76
N VAL A 86 28.07 -29.05 40.46
CA VAL A 86 28.43 -28.10 39.39
C VAL A 86 27.30 -27.08 39.24
N ARG A 87 27.64 -25.79 39.22
CA ARG A 87 26.70 -24.70 38.97
C ARG A 87 26.61 -24.42 37.47
N LEU A 88 25.40 -24.17 36.98
CA LEU A 88 25.15 -23.80 35.60
C LEU A 88 24.86 -22.30 35.52
N GLN A 89 25.65 -21.58 34.73
CA GLN A 89 25.39 -20.18 34.40
C GLN A 89 24.97 -20.09 32.95
N VAL A 90 23.79 -19.51 32.71
CA VAL A 90 23.33 -19.18 31.36
C VAL A 90 23.92 -17.82 31.01
N ILE A 91 24.82 -17.79 30.03
CA ILE A 91 25.38 -16.56 29.49
C ILE A 91 24.64 -16.27 28.18
N HIS A 92 23.83 -15.22 28.18
CA HIS A 92 23.28 -14.66 26.96
C HIS A 92 24.39 -13.81 26.31
N ASP A 93 24.98 -14.29 25.22
CA ASP A 93 26.04 -13.58 24.51
C ASP A 93 25.50 -12.26 23.90
N ARG A 94 26.38 -11.26 23.73
CA ARG A 94 26.12 -10.06 22.92
C ARG A 94 25.59 -10.41 21.52
N GLN A 95 25.98 -11.55 20.95
CA GLN A 95 25.41 -12.05 19.70
C GLN A 95 23.92 -12.44 19.82
N SER A 96 23.48 -13.01 20.94
CA SER A 96 22.06 -13.31 21.17
C SER A 96 21.23 -12.03 21.28
N ARG A 97 21.74 -10.99 21.95
CA ARG A 97 21.11 -9.65 21.98
C ARG A 97 21.15 -8.93 20.63
N ARG A 98 22.20 -9.14 19.83
CA ARG A 98 22.32 -8.60 18.46
C ARG A 98 21.33 -9.30 17.51
N ASN A 99 21.13 -10.60 17.66
CA ASN A 99 20.09 -11.35 16.95
C ASN A 99 18.68 -10.92 17.39
N GLU A 100 18.44 -10.64 18.69
CA GLU A 100 17.17 -10.04 19.17
C GLU A 100 16.86 -8.69 18.51
N ARG A 101 17.88 -7.84 18.31
CA ARG A 101 17.74 -6.58 17.54
C ARG A 101 17.49 -6.82 16.04
N MET A 102 17.96 -7.95 15.49
CA MET A 102 17.70 -8.35 14.11
C MET A 102 16.34 -9.04 13.92
N THR A 103 15.75 -9.64 14.96
CA THR A 103 14.44 -10.31 14.92
C THR A 103 13.26 -9.40 15.20
N ARG A 104 13.47 -8.11 15.49
CA ARG A 104 12.35 -7.17 15.54
C ARG A 104 12.00 -6.75 14.12
N PRO A 105 10.75 -6.89 13.69
CA PRO A 105 10.32 -6.42 12.38
C PRO A 105 10.64 -4.93 12.26
N LYS A 106 11.28 -4.59 11.15
CA LYS A 106 11.44 -3.21 10.72
C LYS A 106 10.27 -2.94 9.80
N VAL A 107 9.41 -2.01 10.21
CA VAL A 107 8.21 -1.61 9.49
C VAL A 107 8.45 -0.21 8.95
N VAL A 108 7.99 0.06 7.75
CA VAL A 108 7.95 1.42 7.23
C VAL A 108 6.70 2.09 7.79
N ASP A 109 6.89 3.13 8.58
CA ASP A 109 5.79 3.93 9.12
C ASP A 109 5.01 4.55 7.93
N PRO A 110 3.69 4.28 7.78
CA PRO A 110 2.91 4.68 6.60
C PRO A 110 2.78 6.18 6.41
N VAL A 111 2.84 6.94 7.50
CA VAL A 111 2.62 8.39 7.48
C VAL A 111 3.94 9.12 7.27
N SER A 112 5.03 8.65 7.89
CA SER A 112 6.33 9.32 7.83
C SER A 112 7.31 8.70 6.83
N GLY A 113 7.02 7.52 6.28
CA GLY A 113 7.93 6.76 5.41
C GLY A 113 9.19 6.24 6.12
N LYS A 114 9.38 6.51 7.42
CA LYS A 114 10.57 6.14 8.18
C LYS A 114 10.51 4.70 8.64
N THR A 115 11.62 3.97 8.54
CA THR A 115 11.70 2.61 9.06
C THR A 115 11.77 2.63 10.58
N LYS A 116 10.67 2.27 11.25
CA LYS A 116 10.62 2.07 12.70
C LYS A 116 10.73 0.60 13.02
N THR A 117 11.34 0.32 14.17
CA THR A 117 11.26 -1.01 14.77
C THR A 117 9.98 -1.05 15.59
N VAL A 118 8.95 -1.71 15.05
CA VAL A 118 7.62 -1.76 15.66
C VAL A 118 7.49 -3.07 16.44
N ARG A 119 6.84 -3.02 17.60
CA ARG A 119 6.57 -4.23 18.38
C ARG A 119 5.32 -4.93 17.83
N PRO A 120 5.23 -6.27 17.84
CA PRO A 120 4.01 -6.99 17.46
C PRO A 120 2.73 -6.44 18.12
N ARG A 121 2.82 -6.05 19.39
CA ARG A 121 1.73 -5.41 20.13
C ARG A 121 1.27 -4.08 19.50
N GLU A 122 2.18 -3.25 19.02
CA GLU A 122 1.86 -1.97 18.39
C GLU A 122 1.14 -2.19 17.04
N ILE A 123 1.52 -3.24 16.30
CA ILE A 123 0.83 -3.63 15.05
C ILE A 123 -0.60 -4.10 15.35
N ARG A 124 -0.79 -4.88 16.42
CA ARG A 124 -2.15 -5.26 16.84
C ARG A 124 -2.97 -4.04 17.25
N GLU A 125 -2.41 -3.13 18.04
CA GLU A 125 -3.10 -1.89 18.42
C GLU A 125 -3.51 -1.07 17.18
N GLN A 126 -2.71 -1.09 16.10
CA GLN A 126 -3.09 -0.49 14.81
C GLN A 126 -4.27 -1.24 14.15
N VAL A 127 -4.24 -2.57 14.10
CA VAL A 127 -5.31 -3.39 13.51
C VAL A 127 -6.62 -3.26 14.31
N ASP A 128 -6.55 -3.18 15.63
CA ASP A 128 -7.69 -2.90 16.50
C ASP A 128 -8.25 -1.49 16.22
N GLY A 129 -7.35 -0.52 15.99
CA GLY A 129 -7.72 0.82 15.54
C GLY A 129 -8.47 0.83 14.20
N LEU A 130 -8.05 -0.03 13.25
CA LEU A 130 -8.74 -0.20 11.96
C LEU A 130 -10.16 -0.74 12.12
N HIS A 131 -10.36 -1.73 13.00
CA HIS A 131 -11.71 -2.21 13.32
C HIS A 131 -12.57 -1.08 13.89
N GLY A 132 -12.02 -0.30 14.82
CA GLY A 132 -12.74 0.86 15.37
C GLY A 132 -13.08 1.93 14.33
N SER A 133 -12.22 2.18 13.33
CA SER A 133 -12.55 3.07 12.21
C SER A 133 -13.61 2.48 11.29
N LEU A 134 -13.53 1.19 10.99
CA LEU A 134 -14.53 0.49 10.18
C LEU A 134 -15.91 0.48 10.86
N ASP A 135 -15.97 0.26 12.18
CA ASP A 135 -17.22 0.32 12.94
C ASP A 135 -17.85 1.71 12.86
N ARG A 136 -17.04 2.77 13.00
CA ARG A 136 -17.51 4.17 12.80
C ARG A 136 -18.03 4.41 11.38
N LEU A 137 -17.35 3.84 10.39
CA LEU A 137 -17.79 3.92 8.99
C LEU A 137 -19.13 3.20 8.82
N VAL A 138 -19.30 2.00 9.36
CA VAL A 138 -20.57 1.25 9.33
C VAL A 138 -21.69 2.05 10.00
N ASP A 139 -21.44 2.64 11.17
CA ASP A 139 -22.40 3.51 11.85
C ASP A 139 -22.81 4.72 10.99
N GLU A 140 -21.88 5.31 10.23
CA GLU A 140 -22.18 6.41 9.31
C GLU A 140 -23.01 5.96 8.10
N PHE A 141 -22.73 4.77 7.54
CA PHE A 141 -23.54 4.16 6.49
C PHE A 141 -24.99 3.93 6.96
N ASP A 142 -25.15 3.42 8.18
CA ASP A 142 -26.45 3.16 8.79
C ASP A 142 -27.19 4.46 9.13
N ARG A 143 -26.49 5.45 9.69
CA ARG A 143 -27.04 6.79 9.96
C ARG A 143 -27.56 7.46 8.69
N ARG A 144 -26.84 7.32 7.58
CA ARG A 144 -27.25 7.83 6.26
C ARG A 144 -28.25 6.92 5.56
N SER A 145 -28.57 5.75 6.13
CA SER A 145 -29.51 4.78 5.57
C SER A 145 -29.16 4.37 4.13
N LEU A 146 -27.86 4.26 3.81
CA LEU A 146 -27.39 4.01 2.44
C LEU A 146 -27.89 2.66 1.89
N ALA A 147 -27.96 1.64 2.74
CA ALA A 147 -28.50 0.33 2.37
C ALA A 147 -30.02 0.39 2.08
N ALA A 148 -30.78 1.14 2.88
CA ALA A 148 -32.21 1.33 2.64
C ALA A 148 -32.45 2.11 1.34
N ARG A 149 -31.69 3.18 1.10
CA ARG A 149 -31.74 3.96 -0.15
C ARG A 149 -31.41 3.09 -1.37
N ARG A 150 -30.39 2.23 -1.27
CA ARG A 150 -30.09 1.24 -2.32
C ARG A 150 -31.30 0.35 -2.59
N SER A 151 -31.89 -0.23 -1.55
CA SER A 151 -33.07 -1.10 -1.68
C SER A 151 -34.29 -0.37 -2.28
N GLU A 152 -34.50 0.89 -1.95
CA GLU A 152 -35.53 1.75 -2.56
C GLU A 152 -35.28 1.93 -4.06
N LEU A 153 -34.06 2.27 -4.47
CA LEU A 153 -33.70 2.47 -5.88
C LEU A 153 -33.82 1.16 -6.68
N VAL A 154 -33.41 0.03 -6.11
CA VAL A 154 -33.62 -1.30 -6.73
C VAL A 154 -35.10 -1.62 -6.86
N SER A 155 -35.92 -1.27 -5.87
CA SER A 155 -37.37 -1.49 -5.94
C SER A 155 -38.02 -0.58 -7.00
N ALA A 156 -37.56 0.67 -7.10
CA ALA A 156 -38.02 1.63 -8.10
C ALA A 156 -37.67 1.18 -9.52
N SER A 157 -36.48 0.63 -9.75
CA SER A 157 -36.04 0.15 -11.07
C SER A 157 -36.82 -1.08 -11.57
N CYS A 158 -37.52 -1.79 -10.68
CA CYS A 158 -38.42 -2.88 -11.03
C CYS A 158 -39.83 -2.40 -11.47
N GLY A 159 -40.14 -1.11 -11.31
CA GLY A 159 -41.44 -0.54 -11.69
C GLY A 159 -41.64 -0.54 -13.20
N VAL A 160 -42.87 -0.79 -13.65
CA VAL A 160 -43.23 -0.80 -15.08
C VAL A 160 -43.01 0.57 -15.71
N ASP A 161 -43.35 1.64 -14.97
CA ASP A 161 -43.27 3.03 -15.44
C ASP A 161 -41.88 3.66 -15.24
N PHE A 162 -40.91 2.92 -14.68
CA PHE A 162 -39.58 3.46 -14.38
C PHE A 162 -38.93 4.01 -15.66
N TRP A 163 -38.95 3.20 -16.72
CA TRP A 163 -38.32 3.50 -18.01
C TRP A 163 -39.05 4.57 -18.84
N ASP A 164 -40.25 5.01 -18.42
CA ASP A 164 -41.00 6.05 -19.10
C ASP A 164 -40.35 7.43 -18.90
N ASP A 165 -39.76 7.66 -17.72
CA ASP A 165 -38.98 8.85 -17.41
C ASP A 165 -37.48 8.54 -17.49
N ARG A 166 -36.89 8.84 -18.65
CA ARG A 166 -35.48 8.57 -18.94
C ARG A 166 -34.52 9.35 -18.03
N THR A 167 -34.84 10.59 -17.71
CA THR A 167 -33.97 11.44 -16.87
C THR A 167 -33.97 10.92 -15.44
N ARG A 168 -35.16 10.63 -14.89
CA ARG A 168 -35.28 10.02 -13.56
C ARG A 168 -34.61 8.65 -13.50
N SER A 169 -34.88 7.78 -14.48
CA SER A 169 -34.27 6.44 -14.55
C SER A 169 -32.75 6.48 -14.47
N ARG A 170 -32.11 7.37 -15.24
CA ARG A 170 -30.66 7.51 -15.25
C ARG A 170 -30.11 8.03 -13.93
N HIS A 171 -30.75 9.05 -13.37
CA HIS A 171 -30.37 9.58 -12.07
C HIS A 171 -30.41 8.48 -10.99
N ASP A 172 -31.52 7.73 -10.94
CA ASP A 172 -31.72 6.66 -9.97
C ASP A 172 -30.73 5.51 -10.18
N LEU A 173 -30.39 5.17 -11.43
CA LEU A 173 -29.37 4.16 -11.74
C LEU A 173 -27.95 4.62 -11.40
N SER A 174 -27.57 5.87 -11.69
CA SER A 174 -26.26 6.44 -11.31
C SER A 174 -26.10 6.42 -9.79
N GLU A 175 -27.12 6.86 -9.06
CA GLU A 175 -27.13 6.82 -7.61
C GLU A 175 -27.00 5.38 -7.09
N LEU A 176 -27.73 4.43 -7.70
CA LEU A 176 -27.66 3.01 -7.36
C LEU A 176 -26.24 2.44 -7.55
N TYR A 177 -25.62 2.65 -8.71
CA TYR A 177 -24.26 2.18 -8.99
C TYR A 177 -23.25 2.76 -8.00
N ARG A 178 -23.37 4.05 -7.66
CA ARG A 178 -22.51 4.69 -6.66
C ARG A 178 -22.68 4.07 -5.27
N LEU A 179 -23.93 3.83 -4.84
CA LEU A 179 -24.19 3.20 -3.54
C LEU A 179 -23.66 1.76 -3.50
N GLU A 180 -23.79 1.03 -4.61
CA GLU A 180 -23.22 -0.32 -4.74
C GLU A 180 -21.70 -0.32 -4.63
N ARG A 181 -21.01 0.59 -5.33
CA ARG A 181 -19.56 0.77 -5.21
C ARG A 181 -19.12 1.07 -3.77
N LEU A 182 -19.84 1.93 -3.05
CA LEU A 182 -19.53 2.27 -1.66
C LEU A 182 -19.75 1.08 -0.70
N ILE A 183 -20.87 0.38 -0.83
CA ILE A 183 -21.18 -0.78 0.02
C ILE A 183 -20.19 -1.92 -0.24
N THR A 184 -19.86 -2.18 -1.51
CA THR A 184 -18.90 -3.21 -1.89
C THR A 184 -17.50 -2.90 -1.36
N ALA A 185 -17.03 -1.65 -1.51
CA ALA A 185 -15.73 -1.23 -0.97
C ALA A 185 -15.67 -1.38 0.57
N ARG A 186 -16.76 -1.06 1.28
CA ARG A 186 -16.85 -1.28 2.73
C ARG A 186 -16.76 -2.76 3.08
N ASP A 187 -17.47 -3.63 2.37
CA ASP A 187 -17.48 -5.06 2.63
C ASP A 187 -16.11 -5.71 2.35
N GLU A 188 -15.46 -5.28 1.28
CA GLU A 188 -14.09 -5.71 0.95
C GLU A 188 -13.09 -5.28 2.01
N LEU A 189 -13.17 -4.02 2.49
CA LEU A 189 -12.32 -3.55 3.59
C LEU A 189 -12.53 -4.37 4.85
N ASN A 190 -13.78 -4.68 5.21
CA ASN A 190 -14.10 -5.54 6.35
C ASN A 190 -13.43 -6.92 6.22
N VAL A 191 -13.54 -7.56 5.05
CA VAL A 191 -12.89 -8.87 4.80
C VAL A 191 -11.36 -8.76 4.93
N GLN A 192 -10.76 -7.72 4.35
CA GLN A 192 -9.30 -7.55 4.38
C GLN A 192 -8.78 -7.23 5.79
N ILE A 193 -9.47 -6.39 6.57
CA ILE A 193 -9.11 -6.05 7.95
C ILE A 193 -9.20 -7.29 8.84
N ASN A 194 -10.27 -8.09 8.72
CA ASN A 194 -10.40 -9.35 9.45
C ASN A 194 -9.31 -10.37 9.09
N ALA A 195 -8.92 -10.44 7.82
CA ALA A 195 -7.82 -11.31 7.38
C ALA A 195 -6.49 -10.91 8.05
N VAL A 196 -6.18 -9.60 8.09
CA VAL A 196 -4.97 -9.09 8.74
C VAL A 196 -4.98 -9.32 10.26
N ALA A 197 -6.14 -9.23 10.91
CA ALA A 197 -6.27 -9.61 12.32
C ALA A 197 -6.02 -11.11 12.55
N GLY A 198 -6.58 -11.98 11.70
CA GLY A 198 -6.31 -13.41 11.75
C GLY A 198 -4.83 -13.75 11.54
N ASP A 199 -4.15 -13.04 10.64
CA ASP A 199 -2.70 -13.17 10.42
C ASP A 199 -1.90 -12.76 11.67
N CYS A 200 -2.31 -11.70 12.37
CA CYS A 200 -1.69 -11.29 13.64
C CYS A 200 -1.79 -12.40 14.70
N ASP A 201 -2.96 -13.01 14.86
CA ASP A 201 -3.21 -14.06 15.85
C ASP A 201 -2.41 -15.34 15.56
N LEU A 202 -2.31 -15.73 14.28
CA LEU A 202 -1.51 -16.88 13.87
C LEU A 202 -0.01 -16.69 14.11
N LEU A 203 0.48 -15.45 14.02
CA LEU A 203 1.90 -15.12 14.20
C LEU A 203 2.33 -14.99 15.66
N GLU A 204 1.41 -14.77 16.61
CA GLU A 204 1.80 -14.74 18.04
C GLU A 204 2.46 -16.05 18.49
N ASP A 205 2.03 -17.17 17.92
CA ASP A 205 2.58 -18.49 18.19
C ASP A 205 3.90 -18.77 17.46
N ARG A 206 4.36 -17.88 16.57
CA ARG A 206 5.51 -18.12 15.66
C ARG A 206 6.46 -16.91 15.58
N SER A 207 7.76 -17.15 15.81
CA SER A 207 8.78 -16.12 15.54
C SER A 207 9.10 -16.03 14.04
N ALA A 208 8.42 -15.13 13.33
CA ALA A 208 8.65 -14.85 11.90
C ALA A 208 8.68 -13.33 11.62
N PRO A 209 9.84 -12.66 11.73
CA PRO A 209 9.93 -11.20 11.63
C PRO A 209 9.55 -10.60 10.27
N HIS A 210 9.68 -11.34 9.17
CA HIS A 210 9.33 -10.85 7.84
C HIS A 210 7.82 -10.74 7.64
N LEU A 211 7.04 -11.65 8.22
CA LEU A 211 5.58 -11.65 8.13
C LEU A 211 4.98 -10.47 8.91
N TRP A 212 5.58 -10.08 10.04
CA TRP A 212 5.17 -8.87 10.75
C TRP A 212 5.41 -7.58 9.95
N THR A 213 6.43 -7.54 9.09
CA THR A 213 6.62 -6.39 8.19
C THR A 213 5.51 -6.32 7.15
N GLU A 214 5.16 -7.46 6.55
CA GLU A 214 4.07 -7.55 5.56
C GLU A 214 2.71 -7.16 6.14
N ILE A 215 2.38 -7.66 7.33
CA ILE A 215 1.15 -7.29 8.06
C ILE A 215 1.12 -5.79 8.33
N ALA A 216 2.24 -5.23 8.78
CA ALA A 216 2.28 -3.81 9.09
C ALA A 216 2.10 -2.95 7.83
N ASP A 217 2.77 -3.28 6.74
CA ASP A 217 2.62 -2.58 5.44
C ASP A 217 1.18 -2.71 4.90
N ARG A 218 0.53 -3.86 5.12
CA ARG A 218 -0.87 -4.09 4.73
C ARG A 218 -1.86 -3.33 5.60
N SER A 219 -1.68 -3.32 6.92
CA SER A 219 -2.50 -2.54 7.85
C SER A 219 -2.42 -1.04 7.56
N ALA A 220 -1.22 -0.56 7.24
CA ALA A 220 -0.93 0.78 6.76
C ALA A 220 -1.68 1.16 5.47
N GLU A 221 -1.85 0.21 4.54
CA GLU A 221 -2.63 0.41 3.32
C GLU A 221 -4.12 0.47 3.62
N LEU A 222 -4.63 -0.49 4.40
CA LEU A 222 -6.03 -0.56 4.80
C LEU A 222 -6.47 0.68 5.55
N GLN A 223 -5.60 1.25 6.39
CA GLN A 223 -5.85 2.53 7.05
C GLN A 223 -6.14 3.63 6.03
N ARG A 224 -5.25 3.78 5.04
CA ARG A 224 -5.36 4.83 4.02
C ARG A 224 -6.55 4.62 3.10
N GLN A 225 -6.94 3.37 2.82
CA GLN A 225 -8.16 3.06 2.07
C GLN A 225 -9.42 3.39 2.88
N THR A 226 -9.41 3.09 4.19
CA THR A 226 -10.53 3.40 5.10
C THR A 226 -10.75 4.91 5.18
N GLU A 227 -9.68 5.70 5.35
CA GLU A 227 -9.74 7.16 5.41
C GLU A 227 -10.30 7.79 4.12
N LEU A 228 -9.90 7.26 2.94
CA LEU A 228 -10.46 7.72 1.67
C LEU A 228 -11.93 7.32 1.50
N LEU A 229 -12.32 6.10 1.92
CA LEU A 229 -13.73 5.70 1.87
C LEU A 229 -14.60 6.54 2.81
N GLU A 230 -14.08 6.86 4.01
CA GLU A 230 -14.74 7.80 4.94
C GLU A 230 -14.95 9.17 4.29
N TYR A 231 -14.01 9.66 3.49
CA TYR A 231 -14.20 10.87 2.70
C TYR A 231 -15.30 10.70 1.64
N SER A 232 -15.27 9.62 0.85
CA SER A 232 -16.27 9.35 -0.19
C SER A 232 -17.71 9.29 0.36
N VAL A 233 -17.88 8.79 1.59
CA VAL A 233 -19.18 8.75 2.28
C VAL A 233 -19.64 10.14 2.71
N ARG A 234 -18.71 10.96 3.23
CA ARG A 234 -18.96 12.34 3.69
C ARG A 234 -19.09 13.36 2.56
N CYS A 235 -18.64 13.01 1.36
CA CYS A 235 -18.64 13.88 0.19
C CYS A 235 -20.07 14.27 -0.25
N GLU A 236 -20.49 15.49 0.09
CA GLU A 236 -21.85 16.00 -0.20
C GLU A 236 -21.97 16.71 -1.56
N HIS A 237 -20.89 17.26 -2.09
CA HIS A 237 -20.90 17.91 -3.40
C HIS A 237 -21.00 16.89 -4.53
N LYS A 238 -21.94 17.12 -5.46
CA LYS A 238 -22.19 16.18 -6.57
C LYS A 238 -20.95 15.97 -7.44
N VAL A 239 -20.26 17.06 -7.77
CA VAL A 239 -19.08 17.05 -8.64
C VAL A 239 -17.93 16.25 -8.03
N ASP A 240 -17.70 16.39 -6.73
CA ASP A 240 -16.63 15.69 -6.00
C ASP A 240 -16.82 14.17 -5.98
N ARG A 241 -18.06 13.69 -6.16
CA ARG A 241 -18.37 12.26 -6.23
C ARG A 241 -18.12 11.63 -7.59
N CYS A 242 -17.91 12.44 -8.63
CA CYS A 242 -17.74 11.96 -9.98
C CYS A 242 -16.45 11.16 -10.15
N ASP A 243 -16.46 10.32 -11.18
CA ASP A 243 -15.25 9.76 -11.77
C ASP A 243 -14.39 10.90 -12.37
N ALA A 244 -13.13 10.64 -12.71
CA ALA A 244 -12.22 11.69 -13.15
C ALA A 244 -11.49 11.37 -14.44
N PHE A 245 -11.41 12.35 -15.33
CA PHE A 245 -10.41 12.40 -16.39
C PHE A 245 -9.14 13.07 -15.88
N LEU A 246 -8.00 12.43 -16.15
CA LEU A 246 -6.68 12.99 -15.97
C LEU A 246 -6.06 13.23 -17.33
N VAL A 247 -5.86 14.49 -17.68
CA VAL A 247 -5.12 14.92 -18.87
C VAL A 247 -3.71 15.28 -18.42
N ILE A 248 -2.74 14.49 -18.86
CA ILE A 248 -1.33 14.64 -18.51
C ILE A 248 -0.60 15.09 -19.76
N GLU A 249 -0.19 16.35 -19.80
CA GLU A 249 0.40 16.94 -20.98
C GLU A 249 1.73 17.65 -20.69
N SER A 250 2.56 17.72 -21.72
CA SER A 250 3.75 18.56 -21.73
C SER A 250 3.94 19.19 -23.11
N ALA A 251 4.37 20.45 -23.09
CA ALA A 251 4.79 21.18 -24.28
C ALA A 251 6.21 20.80 -24.76
N TYR A 252 6.93 19.99 -23.97
CA TYR A 252 8.31 19.56 -24.23
C TYR A 252 8.41 18.03 -24.26
N ALA A 253 9.09 17.48 -25.27
CA ALA A 253 9.19 16.03 -25.46
C ALA A 253 10.22 15.40 -24.51
N SER A 254 11.15 16.21 -24.01
CA SER A 254 12.02 15.85 -22.89
C SER A 254 11.22 15.32 -21.69
N ALA A 255 9.96 15.71 -21.55
CA ALA A 255 9.09 15.30 -20.46
C ALA A 255 8.27 14.02 -20.71
N LEU A 256 8.34 13.40 -21.90
CA LEU A 256 7.63 12.14 -22.19
C LEU A 256 7.92 11.01 -21.17
N PRO A 257 9.17 10.80 -20.69
CA PRO A 257 9.43 9.81 -19.64
C PRO A 257 8.71 10.13 -18.33
N TYR A 258 8.51 11.42 -18.00
CA TYR A 258 7.79 11.82 -16.79
C TYR A 258 6.28 11.65 -16.95
N ILE A 259 5.72 11.92 -18.12
CA ILE A 259 4.31 11.60 -18.43
C ILE A 259 4.08 10.10 -18.19
N ARG A 260 4.93 9.24 -18.74
CA ARG A 260 4.84 7.78 -18.52
C ARG A 260 4.91 7.42 -17.03
N GLN A 261 5.86 8.00 -16.29
CA GLN A 261 5.97 7.76 -14.85
C GLN A 261 4.72 8.18 -14.07
N LEU A 262 4.12 9.32 -14.42
CA LEU A 262 2.88 9.78 -13.78
C LEU A 262 1.70 8.87 -14.12
N VAL A 263 1.56 8.44 -15.39
CA VAL A 263 0.53 7.48 -15.80
C VAL A 263 0.66 6.17 -15.01
N GLU A 264 1.85 5.57 -14.99
CA GLU A 264 2.11 4.32 -14.24
C GLU A 264 1.84 4.49 -12.73
N MET A 265 2.15 5.65 -12.16
CA MET A 265 1.91 5.98 -10.76
C MET A 265 0.41 6.08 -10.45
N TYR A 266 -0.37 6.77 -11.28
CA TYR A 266 -1.82 6.90 -11.09
C TYR A 266 -2.55 5.58 -11.34
N GLU A 267 -2.12 4.81 -12.34
CA GLU A 267 -2.61 3.44 -12.56
C GLU A 267 -2.34 2.55 -11.35
N ALA A 268 -1.13 2.60 -10.79
CA ALA A 268 -0.77 1.84 -9.60
C ALA A 268 -1.61 2.25 -8.39
N TRP A 269 -1.85 3.55 -8.20
CA TRP A 269 -2.72 4.04 -7.12
C TRP A 269 -4.16 3.55 -7.29
N ALA A 270 -4.77 3.74 -8.46
CA ALA A 270 -6.15 3.38 -8.73
C ALA A 270 -6.38 1.86 -8.53
N ARG A 271 -5.48 1.02 -9.05
CA ARG A 271 -5.56 -0.44 -8.83
C ARG A 271 -5.49 -0.84 -7.36
N ARG A 272 -4.70 -0.13 -6.54
CA ARG A 272 -4.64 -0.38 -5.09
C ARG A 272 -5.93 0.02 -4.39
N MET A 273 -6.62 1.05 -4.90
CA MET A 273 -7.91 1.48 -4.38
C MET A 273 -9.09 0.63 -4.87
N GLY A 274 -8.84 -0.33 -5.77
CA GLY A 274 -9.90 -1.12 -6.42
C GLY A 274 -10.68 -0.32 -7.46
N PHE A 275 -10.07 0.71 -8.02
CA PHE A 275 -10.66 1.55 -9.07
C PHE A 275 -10.28 1.06 -10.45
N ASP A 276 -11.19 1.26 -11.39
CA ASP A 276 -10.98 0.93 -12.79
C ASP A 276 -10.26 2.07 -13.50
N VAL A 277 -9.35 1.71 -14.41
CA VAL A 277 -8.54 2.68 -15.14
C VAL A 277 -8.60 2.37 -16.62
N THR A 278 -8.96 3.39 -17.39
CA THR A 278 -9.07 3.31 -18.83
C THR A 278 -8.15 4.35 -19.48
N LEU A 279 -7.21 3.91 -20.32
CA LEU A 279 -6.42 4.83 -21.14
C LEU A 279 -7.23 5.28 -22.35
N VAL A 280 -7.55 6.57 -22.38
CA VAL A 280 -8.54 7.17 -23.30
C VAL A 280 -7.88 7.74 -24.54
N HIS A 281 -6.71 8.35 -24.39
CA HIS A 281 -5.99 8.98 -25.49
C HIS A 281 -4.49 8.96 -25.23
N GLU A 282 -3.71 8.72 -26.30
CA GLU A 282 -2.31 9.07 -26.35
C GLU A 282 -2.03 9.84 -27.65
N GLN A 283 -1.47 11.04 -27.52
CA GLN A 283 -1.02 11.81 -28.68
C GLN A 283 0.29 11.23 -29.22
N ARG A 284 0.30 10.95 -30.53
CA ARG A 284 1.50 10.43 -31.20
C ARG A 284 2.49 11.51 -31.61
N ASN A 285 3.76 11.14 -31.53
CA ASN A 285 4.85 11.89 -32.13
C ASN A 285 4.98 11.53 -33.62
N ARG A 286 4.30 12.27 -34.50
CA ARG A 286 4.34 12.05 -35.96
C ARG A 286 5.37 12.91 -36.70
N GLU A 287 5.79 14.07 -36.15
CA GLU A 287 6.56 15.08 -36.91
C GLU A 287 7.72 15.74 -36.14
N GLY A 288 8.11 15.23 -34.96
CA GLY A 288 9.22 15.81 -34.19
C GLY A 288 8.91 17.18 -33.57
N THR A 289 7.64 17.58 -33.54
CA THR A 289 7.12 18.65 -32.68
C THR A 289 6.74 18.05 -31.33
N GLU A 290 7.34 18.60 -30.29
CA GLU A 290 7.63 17.93 -29.04
C GLU A 290 6.49 18.03 -28.00
N THR A 291 5.27 17.62 -28.32
CA THR A 291 4.16 17.56 -27.34
C THR A 291 3.76 16.12 -27.03
N GLY A 292 3.66 15.80 -25.74
CA GLY A 292 3.07 14.54 -25.27
C GLY A 292 1.81 14.84 -24.49
N GLU A 293 0.69 14.25 -24.88
CA GLU A 293 -0.57 14.26 -24.14
C GLU A 293 -1.04 12.81 -23.94
N VAL A 294 -1.41 12.48 -22.72
CA VAL A 294 -2.09 11.23 -22.37
C VAL A 294 -3.32 11.57 -21.57
N VAL A 295 -4.45 10.98 -21.94
CA VAL A 295 -5.70 11.06 -21.18
C VAL A 295 -6.02 9.70 -20.62
N MET A 296 -6.29 9.64 -19.32
CA MET A 296 -6.79 8.45 -18.65
C MET A 296 -8.07 8.79 -17.88
N MET A 297 -8.99 7.84 -17.80
CA MET A 297 -10.17 7.91 -16.96
C MET A 297 -9.99 6.97 -15.78
N ILE A 298 -10.32 7.45 -14.58
CA ILE A 298 -10.33 6.64 -13.37
C ILE A 298 -11.75 6.63 -12.81
N GLU A 299 -12.31 5.43 -12.71
CA GLU A 299 -13.67 5.17 -12.25
C GLU A 299 -13.65 4.59 -10.84
N GLY A 300 -14.31 5.25 -9.89
CA GLY A 300 -14.30 4.85 -8.48
C GLY A 300 -15.11 5.76 -7.56
N ASN A 301 -14.98 5.55 -6.26
CA ASN A 301 -15.72 6.31 -5.26
C ASN A 301 -15.08 7.70 -5.02
N ALA A 302 -15.73 8.77 -5.49
CA ALA A 302 -15.28 10.16 -5.29
C ALA A 302 -13.86 10.44 -5.81
N VAL A 303 -13.52 9.87 -6.97
CA VAL A 303 -12.19 9.99 -7.57
C VAL A 303 -11.86 11.45 -7.85
N TYR A 304 -12.79 12.21 -8.43
CA TYR A 304 -12.56 13.62 -8.73
C TYR A 304 -12.22 14.40 -7.45
N GLY A 305 -13.03 14.30 -6.40
CA GLY A 305 -12.79 14.98 -5.13
C GLY A 305 -11.43 14.65 -4.50
N VAL A 306 -11.02 13.39 -4.54
CA VAL A 306 -9.71 12.94 -4.02
C VAL A 306 -8.55 13.47 -4.85
N MET A 307 -8.68 13.42 -6.18
CA MET A 307 -7.59 13.73 -7.10
C MET A 307 -7.48 15.22 -7.46
N GLN A 308 -8.40 16.08 -7.02
CA GLN A 308 -8.31 17.54 -7.24
C GLN A 308 -6.95 18.13 -6.88
N CYS A 309 -6.29 17.60 -5.85
CA CYS A 309 -4.96 18.05 -5.49
C CYS A 309 -3.90 17.79 -6.57
N GLU A 310 -4.08 16.85 -7.49
CA GLU A 310 -3.13 16.64 -8.59
C GLU A 310 -3.33 17.64 -9.72
N HIS A 311 -4.36 18.50 -9.67
CA HIS A 311 -4.53 19.57 -10.64
C HIS A 311 -3.41 20.62 -10.50
N GLY A 312 -2.60 20.79 -11.55
CA GLY A 312 -1.56 21.82 -11.66
C GLY A 312 -0.26 21.33 -12.28
N LEU A 313 0.81 22.11 -12.13
CA LEU A 313 2.13 21.78 -12.67
C LEU A 313 2.91 20.83 -11.76
N HIS A 314 3.46 19.78 -12.37
CA HIS A 314 4.36 18.80 -11.77
C HIS A 314 5.80 19.14 -12.19
N GLU A 315 6.57 19.68 -11.25
CA GLU A 315 7.96 20.10 -11.45
C GLU A 315 8.93 18.95 -11.14
N PHE A 316 9.77 18.57 -12.10
CA PHE A 316 10.82 17.55 -11.95
C PHE A 316 12.20 18.22 -11.90
N GLN A 317 12.85 18.15 -10.74
CA GLN A 317 14.15 18.78 -10.46
C GLN A 317 15.29 17.78 -10.56
N LEU A 318 16.12 17.93 -11.60
CA LEU A 318 17.23 17.05 -11.95
C LEU A 318 18.59 17.63 -11.54
N GLY A 319 18.74 17.98 -10.26
CA GLY A 319 20.02 18.47 -9.73
C GLY A 319 20.49 19.76 -10.39
N LYS A 320 21.46 19.65 -11.32
CA LYS A 320 22.04 20.80 -12.06
C LYS A 320 21.42 21.04 -13.44
N LYS A 321 20.55 20.16 -13.93
CA LYS A 321 19.84 20.35 -15.20
C LYS A 321 18.65 21.29 -15.00
N GLU A 322 18.12 21.80 -16.11
CA GLU A 322 16.87 22.55 -16.12
C GLU A 322 15.72 21.68 -15.58
N ASN A 323 14.76 22.34 -14.92
CA ASN A 323 13.58 21.65 -14.39
C ASN A 323 12.60 21.38 -15.53
N GLU A 324 12.01 20.21 -15.49
CA GLU A 324 11.02 19.77 -16.47
C GLU A 324 9.64 19.91 -15.85
N PHE A 325 8.65 20.31 -16.65
CA PHE A 325 7.29 20.56 -16.18
C PHE A 325 6.31 19.70 -16.96
N VAL A 326 5.41 19.05 -16.24
CA VAL A 326 4.27 18.33 -16.80
C VAL A 326 3.01 18.94 -16.20
N LEU A 327 2.03 19.29 -17.03
CA LEU A 327 0.74 19.76 -16.55
C LEU A 327 -0.19 18.55 -16.37
N VAL A 328 -0.75 18.42 -15.17
CA VAL A 328 -1.81 17.46 -14.89
C VAL A 328 -3.10 18.24 -14.68
N ARG A 329 -4.10 17.96 -15.50
CA ARG A 329 -5.46 18.48 -15.34
C ARG A 329 -6.37 17.37 -14.91
N VAL A 330 -7.04 17.58 -13.78
CA VAL A 330 -8.09 16.70 -13.27
C VAL A 330 -9.43 17.34 -13.58
N MET A 331 -10.30 16.60 -14.26
CA MET A 331 -11.64 17.05 -14.66
C MET A 331 -12.68 16.02 -14.20
N PRO A 332 -13.84 16.46 -13.70
CA PRO A 332 -14.91 15.54 -13.34
C PRO A 332 -15.53 14.98 -14.63
N VAL A 333 -15.81 13.68 -14.65
CA VAL A 333 -16.67 13.10 -15.68
C VAL A 333 -18.08 13.62 -15.44
N ASP A 334 -18.64 14.29 -16.44
CA ASP A 334 -20.02 14.77 -16.35
C ASP A 334 -21.00 13.60 -16.53
N GLU A 335 -21.99 13.52 -15.64
CA GLU A 335 -23.10 12.56 -15.71
C GLU A 335 -24.33 13.18 -16.42
N SER A 336 -24.14 14.23 -17.23
CA SER A 336 -25.21 14.96 -17.91
C SER A 336 -25.93 14.12 -18.97
N ASP A 337 -27.18 14.52 -19.27
CA ASP A 337 -28.12 13.72 -20.06
C ASP A 337 -27.64 13.51 -21.50
N ALA A 338 -27.90 12.33 -22.07
CA ALA A 338 -27.64 12.07 -23.50
C ALA A 338 -28.41 13.02 -24.46
N ALA A 339 -29.44 13.73 -23.96
CA ALA A 339 -30.13 14.78 -24.70
C ALA A 339 -29.25 16.03 -24.91
N ASP A 340 -28.44 16.37 -23.91
CA ASP A 340 -27.43 17.45 -23.99
C ASP A 340 -26.21 17.05 -24.84
N GLN A 341 -26.11 15.77 -25.21
CA GLN A 341 -25.09 15.24 -26.13
C GLN A 341 -25.61 15.06 -27.57
N SER A 342 -26.86 15.44 -27.86
CA SER A 342 -27.48 15.23 -29.19
C SER A 342 -26.91 16.14 -30.28
N ASP A 343 -26.29 17.25 -29.87
CA ASP A 343 -25.61 18.23 -30.72
C ASP A 343 -24.14 17.87 -30.99
N ILE A 344 -23.66 16.73 -30.46
CA ILE A 344 -22.30 16.22 -30.64
C ILE A 344 -22.22 15.31 -31.86
N ILE A 345 -21.36 15.68 -32.80
CA ILE A 345 -21.02 14.88 -33.98
C ILE A 345 -19.77 14.06 -33.66
N VAL A 346 -19.83 12.76 -33.93
CA VAL A 346 -18.70 11.84 -33.69
C VAL A 346 -18.33 11.09 -34.97
N ASP A 347 -17.05 11.13 -35.33
CA ASP A 347 -16.45 10.33 -36.40
C ASP A 347 -15.45 9.35 -35.78
N SER A 348 -15.64 8.05 -35.99
CA SER A 348 -14.75 7.00 -35.46
C SER A 348 -14.27 6.12 -36.58
N LYS A 349 -12.94 6.03 -36.71
CA LYS A 349 -12.26 5.27 -37.76
C LYS A 349 -11.32 4.24 -37.13
N PRO A 350 -11.25 3.01 -37.67
CA PRO A 350 -10.27 2.05 -37.21
C PRO A 350 -8.85 2.58 -37.47
N SER A 351 -7.93 2.22 -36.60
CA SER A 351 -6.51 2.53 -36.74
C SER A 351 -5.69 1.27 -36.48
N ASN A 352 -4.51 1.20 -37.09
CA ASN A 352 -3.48 0.18 -36.82
C ASN A 352 -2.19 0.86 -36.32
N ASP A 353 -2.33 2.10 -35.86
CA ASP A 353 -1.22 2.88 -35.34
C ASP A 353 -0.81 2.39 -33.95
N ARG A 354 0.40 2.74 -33.52
CA ARG A 354 0.93 2.34 -32.22
C ARG A 354 1.40 3.54 -31.41
N GLY A 355 0.88 3.66 -30.19
CA GLY A 355 1.35 4.56 -29.15
C GLY A 355 2.52 3.97 -28.35
N SER A 356 3.20 4.84 -27.62
CA SER A 356 4.31 4.48 -26.74
C SER A 356 3.84 3.92 -25.39
N ILE A 357 2.66 4.34 -24.91
CA ILE A 357 2.09 4.00 -23.60
C ILE A 357 0.94 3.01 -23.79
N ILE A 358 -0.08 3.36 -24.57
CA ILE A 358 -1.28 2.52 -24.80
C ILE A 358 -0.94 1.26 -25.62
N GLY A 359 0.08 1.35 -26.48
CA GLY A 359 0.42 0.27 -27.42
C GLY A 359 -0.42 0.38 -28.71
N ASP A 360 -1.04 -0.71 -29.14
CA ASP A 360 -1.74 -0.74 -30.44
C ASP A 360 -3.11 -0.06 -30.34
N PHE A 361 -3.33 0.96 -31.17
CA PHE A 361 -4.62 1.63 -31.27
C PHE A 361 -5.59 0.80 -32.11
N SER A 362 -6.83 0.75 -31.67
CA SER A 362 -7.94 0.13 -32.40
C SER A 362 -8.75 1.17 -33.17
N PHE A 363 -8.99 2.35 -32.57
CA PHE A 363 -9.79 3.40 -33.16
C PHE A 363 -9.20 4.79 -32.92
N VAL A 364 -9.46 5.68 -33.86
CA VAL A 364 -9.30 7.12 -33.75
C VAL A 364 -10.69 7.73 -33.82
N THR A 365 -11.12 8.34 -32.73
CA THR A 365 -12.46 8.92 -32.61
C THR A 365 -12.34 10.43 -32.41
N THR A 366 -13.08 11.20 -33.19
CA THR A 366 -13.13 12.66 -33.09
C THR A 366 -14.56 13.07 -32.76
N ALA A 367 -14.74 13.81 -31.68
CA ALA A 367 -16.02 14.38 -31.25
C ALA A 367 -15.99 15.90 -31.32
N SER A 368 -17.06 16.51 -31.83
CA SER A 368 -17.23 17.96 -31.90
C SER A 368 -18.66 18.37 -31.59
N ARG A 369 -18.84 19.50 -30.89
CA ARG A 369 -20.17 20.03 -30.55
C ARG A 369 -20.60 21.05 -31.59
N THR A 370 -21.80 20.91 -32.16
CA THR A 370 -22.30 21.86 -33.16
C THR A 370 -22.41 23.27 -32.57
N GLY A 371 -21.84 24.27 -33.25
CA GLY A 371 -21.79 25.65 -32.75
C GLY A 371 -20.67 25.94 -31.73
N SER A 372 -19.87 24.94 -31.34
CA SER A 372 -18.62 25.12 -30.60
C SER A 372 -17.42 24.92 -31.53
N GLU A 373 -16.36 25.70 -31.34
CA GLU A 373 -15.06 25.45 -32.00
C GLU A 373 -14.30 24.26 -31.37
N LYS A 374 -14.82 23.67 -30.28
CA LYS A 374 -14.16 22.57 -29.60
C LYS A 374 -14.29 21.25 -30.35
N THR A 375 -13.13 20.61 -30.50
CA THR A 375 -13.00 19.25 -31.00
C THR A 375 -12.09 18.46 -30.07
N VAL A 376 -12.53 17.27 -29.67
CA VAL A 376 -11.69 16.31 -28.95
C VAL A 376 -11.38 15.16 -29.90
N ARG A 377 -10.11 14.77 -29.97
CA ARG A 377 -9.64 13.62 -30.73
C ARG A 377 -9.00 12.64 -29.77
N ILE A 378 -9.50 11.42 -29.75
CA ILE A 378 -8.93 10.34 -28.95
C ILE A 378 -8.36 9.24 -29.85
N GLU A 379 -7.28 8.62 -29.38
CA GLU A 379 -6.58 7.53 -30.06
C GLU A 379 -6.33 6.46 -29.00
N ASN A 380 -7.03 5.32 -29.11
CA ASN A 380 -7.08 4.34 -28.03
C ASN A 380 -7.23 2.89 -28.54
N ALA A 381 -7.16 1.96 -27.60
CA ALA A 381 -7.33 0.52 -27.81
C ALA A 381 -8.76 0.02 -27.49
N LEU A 382 -9.73 0.92 -27.34
CA LEU A 382 -11.08 0.57 -26.89
C LEU A 382 -11.95 0.01 -28.02
N SER A 383 -13.08 -0.57 -27.66
CA SER A 383 -14.13 -0.91 -28.63
C SER A 383 -14.68 0.37 -29.29
N LYS A 384 -15.31 0.22 -30.45
CA LYS A 384 -15.89 1.38 -31.16
C LYS A 384 -16.93 2.11 -30.32
N GLU A 385 -17.76 1.38 -29.58
CA GLU A 385 -18.85 1.94 -28.77
C GLU A 385 -18.29 2.72 -27.58
N ASP A 386 -17.33 2.11 -26.86
CA ASP A 386 -16.67 2.74 -25.71
C ASP A 386 -15.86 3.97 -26.13
N ALA A 387 -15.16 3.90 -27.27
CA ALA A 387 -14.41 5.04 -27.80
C ALA A 387 -15.34 6.22 -28.16
N ILE A 388 -16.56 5.95 -28.65
CA ILE A 388 -17.54 6.99 -28.93
C ILE A 388 -18.08 7.60 -27.64
N SER A 389 -18.43 6.77 -26.64
CA SER A 389 -18.89 7.26 -25.33
C SER A 389 -17.83 8.15 -24.69
N MET A 390 -16.61 7.63 -24.57
CA MET A 390 -15.50 8.32 -23.93
C MET A 390 -15.15 9.65 -24.60
N ALA A 391 -15.21 9.72 -25.94
CA ALA A 391 -14.97 10.95 -26.67
C ALA A 391 -16.02 12.03 -26.38
N LYS A 392 -17.28 11.64 -26.18
CA LYS A 392 -18.36 12.55 -25.82
C LYS A 392 -18.19 13.05 -24.39
N ASP A 393 -17.94 12.15 -23.46
CA ASP A 393 -17.81 12.48 -22.03
C ASP A 393 -16.60 13.42 -21.81
N LEU A 394 -15.48 13.17 -22.49
CA LEU A 394 -14.31 14.05 -22.48
C LEU A 394 -14.61 15.42 -23.11
N LEU A 395 -15.34 15.48 -24.22
CA LEU A 395 -15.72 16.73 -24.87
C LEU A 395 -16.62 17.60 -23.97
N VAL A 396 -17.61 17.00 -23.32
CA VAL A 396 -18.50 17.68 -22.37
C VAL A 396 -17.71 18.21 -21.18
N SER A 397 -16.86 17.38 -20.59
CA SER A 397 -16.00 17.75 -19.46
C SER A 397 -15.08 18.94 -19.80
N GLU A 398 -14.49 18.92 -21.01
CA GLU A 398 -13.69 20.03 -21.52
C GLU A 398 -14.51 21.30 -21.80
N ALA A 399 -15.73 21.17 -22.32
CA ALA A 399 -16.61 22.32 -22.58
C ALA A 399 -17.00 23.01 -21.26
N ASN A 400 -17.48 22.23 -20.29
CA ASN A 400 -17.87 22.72 -18.95
C ASN A 400 -16.71 23.45 -18.25
N ARG A 401 -15.49 22.89 -18.35
CA ARG A 401 -14.29 23.53 -17.80
C ARG A 401 -14.04 24.92 -18.40
N GLN A 402 -14.18 25.06 -19.71
CA GLN A 402 -13.97 26.37 -20.36
C GLN A 402 -15.06 27.38 -20.02
N GLU A 403 -16.31 26.93 -19.96
CA GLU A 403 -17.43 27.79 -19.55
C GLU A 403 -17.25 28.29 -18.11
N ASN A 404 -16.78 27.42 -17.21
CA ASN A 404 -16.44 27.78 -15.83
C ASN A 404 -15.26 28.76 -15.78
N ASN A 405 -14.20 28.54 -16.56
CA ASN A 405 -13.04 29.44 -16.64
C ASN A 405 -13.41 30.81 -17.23
N ALA A 406 -14.25 30.84 -18.26
CA ALA A 406 -14.72 32.10 -18.86
C ALA A 406 -15.58 32.90 -17.88
N SER A 407 -16.39 32.20 -17.08
CA SER A 407 -17.22 32.79 -16.03
C SER A 407 -16.39 33.31 -14.84
N SER A 408 -15.24 32.69 -14.55
CA SER A 408 -14.32 33.13 -13.48
C SER A 408 -13.34 34.23 -13.90
N SER A 409 -13.19 34.49 -15.21
CA SER A 409 -12.26 35.45 -15.82
C SER A 409 -12.48 36.93 -15.43
N GLY A 410 -13.45 37.24 -14.57
CA GLY A 410 -13.53 38.52 -13.84
C GLY A 410 -12.46 38.66 -12.73
N LYS A 411 -11.77 37.58 -12.39
CA LYS A 411 -10.52 37.54 -11.61
C LYS A 411 -9.44 37.08 -12.60
N GLY A 412 -8.38 37.87 -12.76
CA GLY A 412 -7.39 37.71 -13.86
C GLY A 412 -6.77 36.31 -13.96
N ASP A 413 -6.22 35.99 -15.15
CA ASP A 413 -5.56 34.73 -15.50
C ASP A 413 -4.99 34.00 -14.28
N GLU A 414 -5.69 32.96 -13.81
CA GLU A 414 -5.23 32.16 -12.68
C GLU A 414 -3.94 31.46 -13.11
N GLU A 415 -2.82 31.94 -12.57
CA GLU A 415 -1.50 31.37 -12.77
C GLU A 415 -1.53 29.90 -12.31
N ILE A 416 -1.29 28.96 -13.23
CA ILE A 416 -1.38 27.53 -12.92
C ILE A 416 -0.36 27.21 -11.82
N ALA A 417 -0.88 26.86 -10.64
CA ALA A 417 -0.05 26.58 -9.48
C ALA A 417 0.75 25.28 -9.66
N ILE A 418 1.92 25.22 -9.02
CA ILE A 418 2.71 23.99 -8.92
C ILE A 418 2.02 23.07 -7.90
N ALA A 419 1.53 21.91 -8.36
CA ALA A 419 0.88 20.91 -7.54
C ALA A 419 1.87 19.98 -6.84
N ARG A 420 2.97 19.63 -7.54
CA ARG A 420 3.97 18.68 -7.07
C ARG A 420 5.36 19.12 -7.45
N ARG A 421 6.33 18.91 -6.55
CA ARG A 421 7.76 19.04 -6.83
C ARG A 421 8.47 17.73 -6.55
N TYR A 422 9.08 17.15 -7.56
CA TYR A 422 9.86 15.92 -7.48
C TYR A 422 11.34 16.26 -7.55
N ARG A 423 12.09 15.97 -6.49
CA ARG A 423 13.55 16.06 -6.47
C ARG A 423 14.11 14.70 -6.85
N LEU A 424 14.82 14.61 -7.98
CA LEU A 424 15.39 13.35 -8.50
C LEU A 424 16.90 13.21 -8.20
N ALA A 425 17.38 13.85 -7.14
CA ALA A 425 18.78 13.83 -6.71
C ALA A 425 19.06 12.71 -5.67
N SER A 426 20.26 12.69 -5.09
CA SER A 426 20.65 11.72 -4.04
C SER A 426 19.71 11.69 -2.83
N ASN A 427 19.03 12.81 -2.54
CA ASN A 427 17.94 12.89 -1.57
C ASN A 427 16.60 12.99 -2.31
N ALA A 428 16.22 11.90 -2.97
CA ALA A 428 15.01 11.85 -3.77
C ALA A 428 13.77 12.05 -2.88
N SER A 429 12.88 12.96 -3.25
CA SER A 429 11.70 13.29 -2.46
C SER A 429 10.63 13.94 -3.33
N ALA A 430 9.38 13.88 -2.89
CA ALA A 430 8.27 14.61 -3.47
C ALA A 430 7.65 15.54 -2.42
N ARG A 431 7.19 16.71 -2.85
CA ARG A 431 6.54 17.70 -1.98
C ARG A 431 5.34 18.33 -2.67
N ASP A 432 4.26 18.49 -1.91
CA ASP A 432 3.18 19.43 -2.24
C ASP A 432 3.53 20.81 -1.66
N PRO A 433 3.75 21.85 -2.48
CA PRO A 433 4.03 23.18 -1.96
C PRO A 433 2.79 23.88 -1.37
N ARG A 434 1.57 23.45 -1.71
CA ARG A 434 0.31 24.04 -1.22
C ARG A 434 -0.02 23.57 0.19
N THR A 435 0.01 22.24 0.41
CA THR A 435 -0.27 21.64 1.75
C THR A 435 0.99 21.51 2.61
N GLY A 436 2.18 21.54 2.00
CA GLY A 436 3.44 21.32 2.68
C GLY A 436 3.80 19.86 2.92
N ALA A 437 2.92 18.91 2.56
CA ALA A 437 3.17 17.47 2.69
C ALA A 437 4.41 17.03 1.90
N THR A 438 5.18 16.10 2.47
CA THR A 438 6.43 15.60 1.89
C THR A 438 6.54 14.09 1.99
N VAL A 439 7.00 13.45 0.92
CA VAL A 439 7.30 12.02 0.86
C VAL A 439 8.78 11.84 0.52
N ASP A 440 9.54 11.25 1.45
CA ASP A 440 10.99 11.03 1.29
C ASP A 440 11.31 9.75 0.49
N LYS A 441 10.34 8.85 0.32
CA LYS A 441 10.52 7.58 -0.41
C LYS A 441 9.84 7.65 -1.76
N LEU A 442 10.55 8.25 -2.72
CA LEU A 442 10.03 8.43 -4.06
C LEU A 442 9.66 7.11 -4.76
N ASN A 443 10.37 6.01 -4.49
CA ASN A 443 10.03 4.69 -5.04
C ASN A 443 8.68 4.15 -4.56
N ASP A 444 8.26 4.46 -3.34
CA ASP A 444 6.95 4.05 -2.84
C ASP A 444 5.87 4.93 -3.49
N LEU A 445 6.16 6.22 -3.68
CA LEU A 445 5.27 7.12 -4.41
C LEU A 445 4.99 6.61 -5.83
N TRP A 446 6.02 6.25 -6.60
CA TRP A 446 5.87 5.68 -7.95
C TRP A 446 5.09 4.37 -8.00
N LYS A 447 4.96 3.66 -6.86
CA LYS A 447 4.12 2.46 -6.73
C LYS A 447 2.68 2.79 -6.33
N GLY A 448 2.26 4.04 -6.44
CA GLY A 448 0.89 4.48 -6.17
C GLY A 448 0.60 4.85 -4.71
N HIS A 449 1.61 5.06 -3.86
CA HIS A 449 1.39 5.50 -2.47
C HIS A 449 1.14 7.03 -2.38
N LEU A 450 0.10 7.51 -3.07
CA LEU A 450 -0.27 8.94 -3.19
C LEU A 450 -1.12 9.47 -2.02
N ASN A 451 -1.78 8.58 -1.28
CA ASN A 451 -2.74 8.95 -0.24
C ASN A 451 -2.21 9.97 0.79
N PRO A 452 -0.93 10.00 1.20
CA PRO A 452 -0.43 11.07 2.09
C PRO A 452 -0.66 12.47 1.55
N PHE A 453 -0.58 12.67 0.23
CA PHE A 453 -0.89 13.96 -0.38
C PHE A 453 -2.40 14.23 -0.45
N PHE A 454 -3.19 13.18 -0.73
CA PHE A 454 -4.64 13.29 -0.81
C PHE A 454 -5.24 13.65 0.53
N LEU A 455 -4.88 12.92 1.58
CA LEU A 455 -5.37 13.18 2.94
C LEU A 455 -4.93 14.56 3.42
N ALA A 456 -3.67 14.94 3.18
CA ALA A 456 -3.19 16.28 3.53
C ALA A 456 -3.93 17.41 2.79
N TRP A 457 -4.43 17.16 1.58
CA TRP A 457 -5.26 18.11 0.84
C TRP A 457 -6.69 18.17 1.38
N LEU A 458 -7.26 17.01 1.70
CA LEU A 458 -8.63 16.92 2.23
C LEU A 458 -8.76 17.50 3.65
N ASP A 459 -7.66 17.53 4.41
CA ASP A 459 -7.59 18.15 5.74
C ASP A 459 -7.22 19.65 5.70
N HIS A 460 -6.81 20.18 4.54
CA HIS A 460 -6.38 21.57 4.34
C HIS A 460 -7.57 22.49 4.02
#